data_AF-A0A3P8UIQ8-F1
#
_entry.id   AF-A0A3P8UIQ8-F1
#
_cell.length_a   1.000
_cell.length_b   1.000
_cell.length_c   1.000
_cell.angle_alpha   90.00
_cell.angle_beta   90.00
_cell.angle_gamma   90.00
#
_symmetry.space_group_name_H-M   'P 1'
#
loop_
_entity.id
_entity.type
_entity.pdbx_description
1 polymer ?
#
loop_
_entity_poly.entity_id
_entity_poly.type
_entity_poly.pdbx_seq_one_letter_code
_entity_poly.pdbx_strand_id
1 'polypeptide(L)'
;VYNILLYILQISKRINKIFRSKEVGVQMQDELIKVTTELQTALKTYNQYHTDCLIAEGKLKEAERLEERHTGKSSELGLGQSSGQRRSSVKKMERLMEKRHGRVQETQLKCTKARNDYLLNLAAANAEMNKYYLQDVSTLIDCCDLGFHLSVDRVIRCYLASRWRIQKAEETGLKQLETAMTSLDQSGDRDALLQQHDAAFCLPFRFNYHPHEGDQVCEVSAESQVRYELETRFQQLQSRLAAVTLETEEISKTLKATLASLLDTMCNGDSNSAPDVTSSQSHDTIGGVSAPKLAIAKRRANQQETETYYFTVSSWI
;
A
#
# COMPACT_ATOMS: atom_id res chain seq x y z
N VAL A 1 11.49 3.38 10.01
CA VAL A 1 11.88 2.05 9.47
C VAL A 1 12.08 1.01 10.57
N TYR A 2 12.97 1.24 11.56
CA TYR A 2 13.25 0.29 12.65
C TYR A 2 12.01 -0.18 13.44
N ASN A 3 11.14 0.75 13.84
CA ASN A 3 9.88 0.42 14.52
C ASN A 3 8.93 -0.44 13.68
N ILE A 4 8.85 -0.21 12.36
CA ILE A 4 8.00 -0.99 11.45
C ILE A 4 8.53 -2.41 11.31
N LEU A 5 9.86 -2.57 11.20
CA LEU A 5 10.52 -3.88 11.12
C LEU A 5 10.25 -4.73 12.37
N LEU A 6 10.32 -4.11 13.56
CA LEU A 6 9.99 -4.77 14.83
C LEU A 6 8.53 -5.25 14.89
N TYR A 7 7.58 -4.43 14.43
CA TYR A 7 6.17 -4.84 14.37
C TYR A 7 5.94 -5.99 13.38
N ILE A 8 6.59 -5.96 12.20
CA ILE A 8 6.52 -7.06 11.23
C ILE A 8 7.08 -8.36 11.81
N LEU A 9 8.22 -8.30 12.50
CA LEU A 9 8.79 -9.46 13.21
C LEU A 9 7.85 -10.01 14.30
N GLN A 10 7.16 -9.13 15.02
CA GLN A 10 6.18 -9.53 16.03
C GLN A 10 4.94 -10.19 15.41
N ILE A 11 4.50 -9.71 14.24
CA ILE A 11 3.43 -10.33 13.44
C ILE A 11 3.85 -11.74 13.02
N SER A 12 5.03 -11.91 12.42
CA SER A 12 5.52 -13.23 11.98
C SER A 12 5.62 -14.23 13.14
N LYS A 13 6.03 -13.80 14.33
CA LYS A 13 6.06 -14.67 15.53
C LYS A 13 4.66 -15.05 16.01
N ARG A 14 3.68 -14.14 15.93
CA ARG A 14 2.29 -14.43 16.31
C ARG A 14 1.63 -15.39 15.33
N ILE A 15 1.81 -15.18 14.02
CA ILE A 15 1.31 -16.08 12.98
C ILE A 15 1.83 -17.51 13.20
N ASN A 16 3.12 -17.68 13.49
CA ASN A 16 3.69 -19.00 13.79
C ASN A 16 3.11 -19.66 15.05
N LYS A 17 2.69 -18.88 16.06
CA LYS A 17 2.02 -19.40 17.25
C LYS A 17 0.57 -19.78 16.98
N ILE A 18 -0.09 -19.05 16.08
CA ILE A 18 -1.47 -19.32 15.66
C ILE A 18 -1.55 -20.60 14.82
N PHE A 19 -0.50 -20.99 14.11
CA PHE A 19 -0.39 -22.32 13.46
C PHE A 19 -0.61 -23.52 14.41
N ARG A 20 -0.64 -23.33 15.73
CA ARG A 20 -1.13 -24.34 16.70
C ARG A 20 -2.64 -24.62 16.59
N SER A 21 -3.43 -23.77 15.94
CA SER A 21 -4.84 -24.05 15.58
C SER A 21 -4.97 -25.29 14.70
N LYS A 22 -3.92 -25.62 13.94
CA LYS A 22 -3.87 -26.85 13.15
C LYS A 22 -4.00 -28.10 14.04
N GLU A 23 -3.36 -28.11 15.21
CA GLU A 23 -3.43 -29.25 16.12
C GLU A 23 -4.86 -29.44 16.66
N VAL A 24 -5.55 -28.33 16.96
CA VAL A 24 -6.96 -28.35 17.39
C VAL A 24 -7.86 -28.85 16.27
N GLY A 25 -7.64 -28.41 15.04
CA GLY A 25 -8.40 -28.88 13.87
C GLY A 25 -8.22 -30.38 13.61
N VAL A 26 -7.01 -30.90 13.76
CA VAL A 26 -6.75 -32.35 13.65
C VAL A 26 -7.49 -33.12 14.74
N GLN A 27 -7.45 -32.66 16.00
CA GLN A 27 -8.17 -33.31 17.09
C GLN A 27 -9.68 -33.39 16.86
N MET A 28 -10.27 -32.31 16.33
CA MET A 28 -11.71 -32.30 15.98
C MET A 28 -12.04 -33.28 14.86
N GLN A 29 -11.17 -33.39 13.85
CA GLN A 29 -11.34 -34.37 12.77
C GLN A 29 -11.19 -35.82 13.26
N ASP A 30 -10.26 -36.08 14.18
CA ASP A 30 -10.06 -37.39 14.79
C ASP A 30 -11.30 -37.86 15.56
N GLU A 31 -11.94 -36.98 16.34
CA GLU A 31 -13.20 -37.30 17.02
C GLU A 31 -14.36 -37.54 16.04
N LEU A 32 -14.44 -36.77 14.94
CA LEU A 32 -15.46 -36.99 13.90
C LEU A 32 -15.28 -38.36 13.21
N ILE A 33 -14.04 -38.75 12.92
CA ILE A 33 -13.72 -40.07 12.38
C ILE A 33 -14.12 -41.17 13.35
N LYS A 34 -13.83 -40.98 14.64
CA LYS A 34 -14.17 -41.93 15.70
C LYS A 34 -15.67 -42.18 15.80
N VAL A 35 -16.49 -41.13 15.92
CA VAL A 35 -17.96 -41.26 15.99
C VAL A 35 -18.53 -41.87 14.70
N THR A 36 -17.96 -41.54 13.54
CA THR A 36 -18.36 -42.15 12.25
C THR A 36 -18.01 -43.64 12.19
N THR A 37 -16.86 -44.03 12.76
CA THR A 37 -16.42 -45.43 12.82
C THR A 37 -17.32 -46.26 13.76
N GLU A 38 -17.71 -45.68 14.90
CA GLU A 38 -18.66 -46.28 15.84
C GLU A 38 -20.03 -46.52 15.17
N LEU A 39 -20.55 -45.52 14.44
CA LEU A 39 -21.77 -45.66 13.64
C LEU A 39 -21.68 -46.79 12.61
N GLN A 40 -20.59 -46.87 11.85
CA GLN A 40 -20.39 -47.93 10.85
C GLN A 40 -20.36 -49.32 11.50
N THR A 41 -19.79 -49.43 12.70
CA THR A 41 -19.72 -50.69 13.45
C THR A 41 -21.10 -51.10 13.96
N ALA A 42 -21.88 -50.16 14.50
CA ALA A 42 -23.25 -50.39 14.95
C ALA A 42 -24.17 -50.79 13.79
N LEU A 43 -24.04 -50.14 12.62
CA LEU A 43 -24.79 -50.48 11.41
C LEU A 43 -24.51 -51.91 10.92
N LYS A 44 -23.23 -52.31 10.87
CA LYS A 44 -22.85 -53.69 10.50
C LYS A 44 -23.50 -54.72 11.44
N THR A 45 -23.46 -54.45 12.73
CA THR A 45 -24.03 -55.33 13.77
C THR A 45 -25.55 -55.43 13.65
N TYR A 46 -26.22 -54.29 13.45
CA TYR A 46 -27.66 -54.26 13.19
C TYR A 46 -28.04 -55.07 11.94
N ASN A 47 -27.36 -54.86 10.82
CA ASN A 47 -27.65 -55.58 9.58
C ASN A 47 -27.48 -57.09 9.73
N GLN A 48 -26.46 -57.53 10.46
CA GLN A 48 -26.25 -58.95 10.77
C GLN A 48 -27.41 -59.52 11.58
N TYR A 49 -27.79 -58.91 12.71
CA TYR A 49 -28.88 -59.42 13.53
C TYR A 49 -30.26 -59.28 12.89
N HIS A 50 -30.46 -58.28 12.03
CA HIS A 50 -31.66 -58.17 11.22
C HIS A 50 -31.78 -59.34 10.24
N THR A 51 -30.70 -59.69 9.57
CA THR A 51 -30.63 -60.87 8.69
C THR A 51 -30.92 -62.17 9.46
N ASP A 52 -30.32 -62.34 10.65
CA ASP A 52 -30.56 -63.51 11.50
C ASP A 52 -32.03 -63.62 11.95
N CYS A 53 -32.67 -62.48 12.25
CA CYS A 53 -34.08 -62.41 12.60
C CYS A 53 -34.97 -62.84 11.42
N LEU A 54 -34.72 -62.32 10.22
CA LEU A 54 -35.44 -62.70 9.00
C LEU A 54 -35.29 -64.20 8.69
N ILE A 55 -34.09 -64.76 8.89
CA ILE A 55 -33.84 -66.20 8.72
C ILE A 55 -34.63 -67.02 9.75
N ALA A 56 -34.72 -66.56 11.00
CA ALA A 56 -35.46 -67.25 12.06
C ALA A 56 -36.97 -67.20 11.78
N GLU A 57 -37.50 -66.05 11.39
CA GLU A 57 -38.91 -65.86 10.98
C GLU A 57 -39.26 -66.73 9.77
N GLY A 58 -38.41 -66.76 8.74
CA GLY A 58 -38.61 -67.64 7.59
C GLY A 58 -38.63 -69.13 7.95
N LYS A 59 -37.77 -69.56 8.88
CA LYS A 59 -37.76 -70.94 9.39
C LYS A 59 -38.99 -71.28 10.23
N LEU A 60 -39.56 -70.31 10.95
CA LEU A 60 -40.82 -70.49 11.68
C LEU A 60 -41.98 -70.61 10.69
N LYS A 61 -42.06 -69.72 9.70
CA LYS A 61 -43.10 -69.74 8.65
C LYS A 61 -43.13 -71.04 7.85
N GLU A 62 -41.96 -71.60 7.50
CA GLU A 62 -41.91 -72.91 6.86
C GLU A 62 -42.37 -74.04 7.79
N ALA A 63 -42.11 -73.94 9.10
CA ALA A 63 -42.59 -74.91 10.08
C ALA A 63 -44.12 -74.84 10.24
N GLU A 64 -44.70 -73.63 10.28
CA GLU A 64 -46.15 -73.39 10.28
C GLU A 64 -46.81 -74.00 9.04
N ARG A 65 -46.24 -73.79 7.86
CA ARG A 65 -46.75 -74.38 6.60
C ARG A 65 -46.63 -75.91 6.54
N LEU A 66 -45.64 -76.48 7.22
CA LEU A 66 -45.50 -77.93 7.36
C LEU A 66 -46.53 -78.49 8.35
N GLU A 67 -46.81 -77.78 9.44
CA GLU A 67 -47.88 -78.10 10.37
C GLU A 67 -49.24 -78.09 9.67
N GLU A 68 -49.59 -77.00 8.96
CA GLU A 68 -50.85 -76.85 8.22
C GLU A 68 -51.09 -77.97 7.20
N ARG A 69 -50.02 -78.44 6.52
CA ARG A 69 -50.13 -79.59 5.61
C ARG A 69 -50.28 -80.92 6.33
N HIS A 70 -49.70 -81.05 7.51
CA HIS A 70 -49.76 -82.27 8.32
C HIS A 70 -51.10 -82.40 9.07
N THR A 71 -51.76 -81.29 9.39
CA THR A 71 -53.14 -81.23 9.93
C THR A 71 -54.19 -81.21 8.82
N GLY A 72 -53.96 -80.50 7.71
CA GLY A 72 -54.88 -80.40 6.56
C GLY A 72 -55.07 -81.71 5.79
N LYS A 73 -54.02 -82.52 5.57
CA LYS A 73 -54.15 -83.86 4.97
C LYS A 73 -54.88 -84.87 5.85
N SER A 74 -55.08 -84.56 7.13
CA SER A 74 -55.79 -85.44 8.06
C SER A 74 -57.31 -85.32 7.97
N SER A 75 -57.84 -84.32 7.23
CA SER A 75 -59.28 -84.12 7.10
C SER A 75 -59.93 -84.99 6.01
N GLU A 76 -59.16 -85.65 5.13
CA GLU A 76 -59.71 -86.30 3.93
C GLU A 76 -59.40 -87.81 3.79
N LEU A 77 -58.61 -88.43 4.67
CA LEU A 77 -58.34 -89.88 4.61
C LEU A 77 -58.65 -90.58 5.93
N GLY A 78 -59.68 -91.42 5.85
CA GLY A 78 -60.34 -92.14 6.93
C GLY A 78 -59.49 -93.14 7.71
N LEU A 79 -60.15 -93.63 8.75
CA LEU A 79 -59.72 -94.51 9.84
C LEU A 79 -58.93 -95.75 9.36
N GLY A 80 -57.73 -95.94 9.90
CA GLY A 80 -56.93 -97.15 9.70
C GLY A 80 -55.61 -97.16 10.48
N GLN A 81 -55.62 -97.81 11.64
CA GLN A 81 -54.51 -98.44 12.37
C GLN A 81 -53.10 -97.77 12.30
N SER A 82 -52.89 -96.70 13.08
CA SER A 82 -51.55 -96.25 13.55
C SER A 82 -51.65 -95.18 14.66
N SER A 83 -52.53 -95.37 15.66
CA SER A 83 -52.84 -94.33 16.66
C SER A 83 -51.65 -93.96 17.58
N GLY A 84 -50.73 -94.89 17.86
CA GLY A 84 -49.54 -94.66 18.70
C GLY A 84 -48.44 -93.83 18.02
N GLN A 85 -48.27 -93.97 16.70
CA GLN A 85 -47.26 -93.24 15.93
C GLN A 85 -47.73 -91.82 15.55
N ARG A 86 -49.06 -91.60 15.49
CA ARG A 86 -49.68 -90.28 15.25
C ARG A 86 -49.54 -89.33 16.43
N ARG A 87 -49.73 -89.80 17.68
CA ARG A 87 -49.70 -88.94 18.89
C ARG A 87 -48.29 -88.44 19.24
N SER A 88 -47.24 -89.20 18.89
CA SER A 88 -45.84 -88.81 19.11
C SER A 88 -45.31 -87.82 18.06
N SER A 89 -45.81 -87.87 16.82
CA SER A 89 -45.46 -86.94 15.74
C SER A 89 -45.97 -85.51 16.02
N VAL A 90 -47.23 -85.38 16.46
CA VAL A 90 -47.82 -84.08 16.82
C VAL A 90 -47.06 -83.41 17.97
N LYS A 91 -46.75 -84.17 19.04
CA LYS A 91 -45.97 -83.67 20.19
C LYS A 91 -44.52 -83.28 19.80
N LYS A 92 -43.94 -83.92 18.78
CA LYS A 92 -42.63 -83.56 18.22
C LYS A 92 -42.72 -82.27 17.39
N MET A 93 -43.83 -82.06 16.68
CA MET A 93 -44.11 -80.83 15.94
C MET A 93 -44.34 -79.64 16.88
N GLU A 94 -45.15 -79.78 17.93
CA GLU A 94 -45.35 -78.74 18.95
C GLU A 94 -44.03 -78.29 19.58
N ARG A 95 -43.16 -79.24 19.99
CA ARG A 95 -41.84 -78.93 20.54
C ARG A 95 -40.93 -78.23 19.52
N LEU A 96 -41.04 -78.58 18.24
CA LEU A 96 -40.30 -77.91 17.17
C LEU A 96 -40.80 -76.47 17.01
N MET A 97 -42.12 -76.27 16.99
CA MET A 97 -42.76 -74.97 16.88
C MET A 97 -42.43 -74.06 18.06
N GLU A 98 -42.50 -74.56 19.29
CA GLU A 98 -42.10 -73.84 20.50
C GLU A 98 -40.62 -73.45 20.47
N LYS A 99 -39.74 -74.36 20.04
CA LYS A 99 -38.31 -74.07 19.85
C LYS A 99 -38.07 -73.00 18.77
N ARG A 100 -38.86 -72.98 17.69
CA ARG A 100 -38.76 -71.97 16.62
C ARG A 100 -39.28 -70.61 17.10
N HIS A 101 -40.41 -70.58 17.80
CA HIS A 101 -40.93 -69.37 18.44
C HIS A 101 -39.94 -68.75 19.43
N GLY A 102 -39.37 -69.57 20.33
CA GLY A 102 -38.35 -69.08 21.27
C GLY A 102 -37.11 -68.52 20.57
N ARG A 103 -36.68 -69.14 19.46
CA ARG A 103 -35.55 -68.63 18.65
C ARG A 103 -35.87 -67.31 17.95
N VAL A 104 -37.08 -67.15 17.41
CA VAL A 104 -37.53 -65.89 16.81
C VAL A 104 -37.54 -64.77 17.85
N GLN A 105 -38.11 -65.02 19.03
CA GLN A 105 -38.12 -64.04 20.13
C GLN A 105 -36.70 -63.63 20.54
N GLU A 106 -35.77 -64.57 20.67
CA GLU A 106 -34.37 -64.28 21.00
C GLU A 106 -33.68 -63.43 19.91
N THR A 107 -33.83 -63.80 18.63
CA THR A 107 -33.22 -63.06 17.52
C THR A 107 -33.85 -61.69 17.33
N GLN A 108 -35.15 -61.55 17.56
CA GLN A 108 -35.88 -60.29 17.46
C GLN A 108 -35.47 -59.32 18.58
N LEU A 109 -35.23 -59.83 19.79
CA LEU A 109 -34.68 -59.03 20.88
C LEU A 109 -33.25 -58.54 20.56
N LYS A 110 -32.37 -59.41 20.03
CA LYS A 110 -31.01 -59.01 19.60
C LYS A 110 -31.04 -57.97 18.49
N CYS A 111 -31.88 -58.18 17.48
CA CYS A 111 -32.10 -57.22 16.39
C CYS A 111 -32.61 -55.87 16.93
N THR A 112 -33.56 -55.89 17.87
CA THR A 112 -34.10 -54.67 18.48
C THR A 112 -33.03 -53.90 19.25
N LYS A 113 -32.21 -54.58 20.05
CA LYS A 113 -31.10 -53.95 20.79
C LYS A 113 -30.08 -53.31 19.84
N ALA A 114 -29.64 -54.03 18.82
CA ALA A 114 -28.66 -53.50 17.87
C ALA A 114 -29.24 -52.38 17.00
N ARG A 115 -30.54 -52.43 16.66
CA ARG A 115 -31.23 -51.32 15.99
C ARG A 115 -31.22 -50.06 16.85
N ASN A 116 -31.54 -50.18 18.14
CA ASN A 116 -31.54 -49.04 19.05
C ASN A 116 -30.13 -48.45 19.19
N ASP A 117 -29.11 -49.30 19.35
CA ASP A 117 -27.71 -48.88 19.42
C ASP A 117 -27.25 -48.17 18.13
N TYR A 118 -27.62 -48.71 16.96
CA TYR A 118 -27.40 -48.06 15.67
C TYR A 118 -28.08 -46.68 15.60
N LEU A 119 -29.34 -46.55 16.00
CA LEU A 119 -30.06 -45.28 15.97
C LEU A 119 -29.45 -44.24 16.92
N LEU A 120 -28.94 -44.66 18.09
CA LEU A 120 -28.22 -43.77 19.00
C LEU A 120 -26.91 -43.27 18.41
N ASN A 121 -26.10 -44.18 17.85
CA ASN A 121 -24.86 -43.81 17.15
C ASN A 121 -25.13 -42.92 15.92
N LEU A 122 -26.23 -43.15 15.22
CA LEU A 122 -26.64 -42.33 14.07
C LEU A 122 -26.97 -40.90 14.51
N ALA A 123 -27.72 -40.76 15.60
CA ALA A 123 -28.02 -39.45 16.17
C ALA A 123 -26.75 -38.74 16.65
N ALA A 124 -25.85 -39.44 17.34
CA ALA A 124 -24.57 -38.90 17.82
C ALA A 124 -23.67 -38.44 16.66
N ALA A 125 -23.49 -39.27 15.63
CA ALA A 125 -22.70 -38.92 14.45
C ALA A 125 -23.27 -37.71 13.71
N ASN A 126 -24.59 -37.65 13.52
CA ASN A 126 -25.21 -36.49 12.88
C ASN A 126 -25.07 -35.22 13.72
N ALA A 127 -25.16 -35.32 15.05
CA ALA A 127 -24.94 -34.19 15.94
C ALA A 127 -23.49 -33.68 15.85
N GLU A 128 -22.50 -34.56 15.89
CA GLU A 128 -21.09 -34.17 15.78
C GLU A 128 -20.75 -33.61 14.39
N MET A 129 -21.32 -34.19 13.32
CA MET A 129 -21.18 -33.67 11.96
C MET A 129 -21.72 -32.25 11.83
N ASN A 130 -22.92 -32.00 12.39
CA ASN A 130 -23.53 -30.67 12.38
C ASN A 130 -22.69 -29.68 13.19
N LYS A 131 -22.23 -30.06 14.38
CA LYS A 131 -21.38 -29.20 15.21
C LYS A 131 -20.07 -28.86 14.50
N TYR A 132 -19.40 -29.85 13.91
CA TYR A 132 -18.14 -29.64 13.21
C TYR A 132 -18.31 -28.65 12.05
N TYR A 133 -19.27 -28.89 11.15
CA TYR A 133 -19.42 -28.08 9.94
C TYR A 133 -20.10 -26.72 10.17
N LEU A 134 -21.01 -26.61 11.14
CA LEU A 134 -21.75 -25.37 11.36
C LEU A 134 -21.10 -24.45 12.40
N GLN A 135 -20.22 -24.97 13.28
CA GLN A 135 -19.65 -24.18 14.38
C GLN A 135 -18.13 -24.28 14.44
N ASP A 136 -17.59 -25.50 14.49
CA ASP A 136 -16.15 -25.69 14.79
C ASP A 136 -15.26 -25.17 13.66
N VAL A 137 -15.62 -25.41 12.39
CA VAL A 137 -14.87 -24.91 11.24
C VAL A 137 -14.77 -23.38 11.25
N SER A 138 -15.87 -22.68 11.50
CA SER A 138 -15.87 -21.21 11.60
C SER A 138 -14.98 -20.73 12.74
N THR A 139 -15.11 -21.36 13.91
CA THR A 139 -14.33 -21.01 15.11
C THR A 139 -12.83 -21.23 14.89
N LEU A 140 -12.45 -22.29 14.18
CA LEU A 140 -11.06 -22.56 13.82
C LEU A 140 -10.48 -21.49 12.90
N ILE A 141 -11.25 -21.03 11.92
CA ILE A 141 -10.84 -19.93 11.03
C ILE A 141 -10.63 -18.65 11.84
N ASP A 142 -11.59 -18.28 12.70
CA ASP A 142 -11.46 -17.10 13.56
C ASP A 142 -10.24 -17.18 14.49
N CYS A 143 -9.91 -18.38 14.99
CA CYS A 143 -8.70 -18.61 15.77
C CYS A 143 -7.42 -18.44 14.92
N CYS A 144 -7.46 -18.82 13.63
CA CYS A 144 -6.35 -18.64 12.69
C CYS A 144 -6.10 -17.16 12.36
N ASP A 145 -7.15 -16.35 12.35
CA ASP A 145 -7.07 -14.93 12.00
C ASP A 145 -6.87 -14.03 13.22
N LEU A 146 -6.80 -14.60 14.41
CA LEU A 146 -6.80 -13.87 15.68
C LEU A 146 -5.70 -12.80 15.74
N GLY A 147 -6.12 -11.54 15.66
CA GLY A 147 -5.25 -10.37 15.78
C GLY A 147 -4.36 -10.10 14.57
N PHE A 148 -4.50 -10.83 13.46
CA PHE A 148 -3.75 -10.58 12.23
C PHE A 148 -4.05 -9.19 11.68
N HIS A 149 -5.33 -8.90 11.40
CA HIS A 149 -5.77 -7.61 10.84
C HIS A 149 -5.40 -6.43 11.75
N LEU A 150 -5.59 -6.56 13.07
CA LEU A 150 -5.21 -5.52 14.03
C LEU A 150 -3.71 -5.22 14.01
N SER A 151 -2.89 -6.25 13.82
CA SER A 151 -1.44 -6.08 13.78
C SER A 151 -0.99 -5.44 12.45
N VAL A 152 -1.58 -5.85 11.33
CA VAL A 152 -1.33 -5.25 10.01
C VAL A 152 -1.78 -3.78 9.97
N ASP A 153 -2.99 -3.48 10.47
CA ASP A 153 -3.52 -2.12 10.60
C ASP A 153 -2.54 -1.21 11.36
N ARG A 154 -2.03 -1.67 12.51
CA ARG A 154 -1.05 -0.93 13.29
C ARG A 154 0.22 -0.61 12.51
N VAL A 155 0.76 -1.58 11.76
CA VAL A 155 1.95 -1.39 10.92
C VAL A 155 1.70 -0.34 9.84
N ILE A 156 0.57 -0.46 9.14
CA ILE A 156 0.19 0.46 8.06
C ILE A 156 -0.01 1.88 8.60
N ARG A 157 -0.70 2.04 9.74
CA ARG A 157 -0.87 3.35 10.40
C ARG A 157 0.47 3.97 10.77
N CYS A 158 1.39 3.19 11.35
CA CYS A 158 2.73 3.68 11.66
C CYS A 158 3.51 4.11 10.41
N TYR A 159 3.39 3.35 9.32
CA TYR A 159 4.00 3.71 8.03
C TYR A 159 3.43 5.02 7.48
N LEU A 160 2.10 5.12 7.40
CA LEU A 160 1.41 6.33 6.90
C LEU A 160 1.77 7.55 7.74
N ALA A 161 1.74 7.45 9.07
CA ALA A 161 2.14 8.54 9.96
C ALA A 161 3.61 8.97 9.74
N SER A 162 4.51 8.03 9.41
CA SER A 162 5.88 8.37 9.05
C SER A 162 5.97 9.10 7.70
N ARG A 163 5.22 8.65 6.68
CA ARG A 163 5.18 9.28 5.36
C ARG A 163 4.63 10.70 5.43
N TRP A 164 3.54 10.90 6.18
CA TRP A 164 2.96 12.23 6.41
C TRP A 164 3.95 13.21 7.04
N ARG A 165 4.75 12.76 8.01
CA ARG A 165 5.77 13.62 8.63
C ARG A 165 6.85 14.04 7.64
N ILE A 166 7.32 13.11 6.79
CA ILE A 166 8.32 13.42 5.76
C ILE A 166 7.76 14.43 4.76
N GLN A 167 6.55 14.17 4.23
CA GLN A 167 5.89 15.07 3.29
C GLN A 167 5.71 16.48 3.87
N LYS A 168 5.29 16.60 5.13
CA LYS A 168 5.15 17.90 5.79
C LYS A 168 6.50 18.61 5.96
N ALA A 169 7.57 17.87 6.26
CA ALA A 169 8.91 18.43 6.36
C ALA A 169 9.41 18.94 5.01
N GLU A 170 9.17 18.19 3.93
CA GLU A 170 9.48 18.61 2.55
C GLU A 170 8.69 19.86 2.16
N GLU A 171 7.37 19.89 2.39
CA GLU A 171 6.52 21.05 2.11
C GLU A 171 7.01 22.29 2.89
N THR A 172 7.41 22.11 4.14
CA THR A 172 7.97 23.19 4.96
C THR A 172 9.29 23.69 4.39
N GLY A 173 10.19 22.78 3.96
CA GLY A 173 11.46 23.14 3.33
C GLY A 173 11.28 23.89 2.01
N LEU A 174 10.29 23.50 1.19
CA LEU A 174 9.96 24.21 -0.04
C LEU A 174 9.45 25.63 0.23
N LYS A 175 8.56 25.81 1.22
CA LYS A 175 8.09 27.15 1.62
C LYS A 175 9.22 28.04 2.13
N GLN A 176 10.18 27.47 2.87
CA GLN A 176 11.37 28.20 3.31
C GLN A 176 12.22 28.66 2.12
N LEU A 177 12.40 27.79 1.12
CA LEU A 177 13.13 28.13 -0.10
C LEU A 177 12.41 29.20 -0.93
N GLU A 178 11.09 29.10 -1.08
CA GLU A 178 10.26 30.10 -1.76
C GLU A 178 10.35 31.46 -1.05
N THR A 179 10.33 31.45 0.28
CA THR A 179 10.53 32.67 1.08
C THR A 179 11.92 33.27 0.84
N ALA A 180 12.97 32.44 0.86
CA ALA A 180 14.34 32.91 0.59
C ALA A 180 14.48 33.48 -0.83
N MET A 181 13.90 32.82 -1.83
CA MET A 181 13.88 33.29 -3.22
C MET A 181 13.17 34.64 -3.35
N THR A 182 11.98 34.77 -2.76
CA THR A 182 11.19 36.01 -2.83
C THR A 182 11.81 37.15 -2.02
N SER A 183 12.68 36.84 -1.07
CA SER A 183 13.42 37.83 -0.28
C SER A 183 14.72 38.34 -0.95
N LEU A 184 15.10 37.83 -2.12
CA LEU A 184 16.26 38.34 -2.85
C LEU A 184 16.03 39.79 -3.27
N ASP A 185 16.86 40.70 -2.76
CA ASP A 185 16.78 42.14 -3.03
C ASP A 185 18.16 42.73 -3.33
N GLN A 186 18.50 42.77 -4.62
CA GLN A 186 19.76 43.33 -5.10
C GLN A 186 19.97 44.80 -4.68
N SER A 187 18.89 45.59 -4.59
CA SER A 187 18.99 47.01 -4.25
C SER A 187 19.26 47.22 -2.77
N GLY A 188 18.58 46.46 -1.91
CA GLY A 188 18.84 46.39 -0.48
C GLY A 188 20.25 45.90 -0.18
N ASP A 189 20.72 44.86 -0.87
CA ASP A 189 22.09 44.33 -0.71
C ASP A 189 23.16 45.40 -1.05
N ARG A 190 22.96 46.15 -2.14
CA ARG A 190 23.84 47.27 -2.52
C ARG A 190 23.85 48.35 -1.43
N ASP A 191 22.68 48.75 -0.95
CA ASP A 191 22.58 49.83 0.04
C ASP A 191 23.20 49.39 1.37
N ALA A 192 23.03 48.13 1.78
CA ALA A 192 23.70 47.54 2.93
C ALA A 192 25.22 47.54 2.79
N LEU A 193 25.74 47.19 1.60
CA LEU A 193 27.18 47.24 1.30
C LEU A 193 27.73 48.66 1.42
N LEU A 194 27.04 49.65 0.85
CA LEU A 194 27.46 51.06 0.91
C LEU A 194 27.46 51.58 2.36
N GLN A 195 26.46 51.20 3.16
CA GLN A 195 26.37 51.56 4.57
C GLN A 195 27.45 50.90 5.43
N GLN A 196 27.74 49.62 5.19
CA GLN A 196 28.76 48.87 5.94
C GLN A 196 30.18 49.39 5.67
N HIS A 197 30.41 49.99 4.50
CA HIS A 197 31.70 50.48 4.05
C HIS A 197 31.70 52.00 3.80
N ASP A 198 31.04 52.74 4.69
CA ASP A 198 30.88 54.18 4.58
C ASP A 198 32.22 54.92 4.40
N ALA A 199 33.28 54.55 5.13
CA ALA A 199 34.59 55.18 5.02
C ALA A 199 35.21 55.09 3.62
N ALA A 200 34.85 54.07 2.82
CA ALA A 200 35.34 53.90 1.46
C ALA A 200 34.46 54.61 0.41
N PHE A 201 33.15 54.69 0.65
CA PHE A 201 32.18 55.15 -0.34
C PHE A 201 31.55 56.52 -0.02
N CYS A 202 31.81 57.09 1.15
CA CYS A 202 31.34 58.41 1.51
C CYS A 202 32.02 59.49 0.66
N LEU A 203 31.27 60.56 0.37
CA LEU A 203 31.78 61.68 -0.41
C LEU A 203 32.93 62.37 0.36
N PRO A 204 34.15 62.47 -0.23
CA PRO A 204 35.25 63.20 0.39
C PRO A 204 34.92 64.69 0.58
N PHE A 205 35.66 65.37 1.46
CA PHE A 205 35.53 66.82 1.61
C PHE A 205 35.77 67.54 0.29
N ARG A 206 34.98 68.58 0.05
CA ARG A 206 35.21 69.47 -1.10
C ARG A 206 36.57 70.12 -0.98
N PHE A 207 37.25 70.27 -2.11
CA PHE A 207 38.43 71.10 -2.19
C PHE A 207 38.05 72.55 -1.86
N ASN A 208 38.83 73.15 -0.96
CA ASN A 208 38.69 74.57 -0.63
C ASN A 208 39.76 75.37 -1.38
N TYR A 209 39.43 76.62 -1.71
CA TYR A 209 40.42 77.58 -2.21
C TYR A 209 41.51 77.81 -1.16
N HIS A 210 42.77 77.74 -1.57
CA HIS A 210 43.93 78.01 -0.71
C HIS A 210 44.64 79.26 -1.21
N PRO A 211 44.58 80.40 -0.47
CA PRO A 211 45.19 81.64 -0.92
C PRO A 211 46.71 81.56 -0.94
N HIS A 212 47.31 82.06 -2.03
CA HIS A 212 48.76 82.20 -2.15
C HIS A 212 49.19 83.52 -1.49
N GLU A 213 50.17 83.49 -0.58
CA GLU A 213 50.74 84.68 0.08
C GLU A 213 49.72 85.64 0.73
N GLY A 214 48.57 85.11 1.19
CA GLY A 214 47.55 85.92 1.86
C GLY A 214 46.66 86.72 0.91
N ASP A 215 46.52 86.30 -0.35
CA ASP A 215 45.51 86.81 -1.28
C ASP A 215 44.11 86.81 -0.63
N GLN A 216 43.47 87.98 -0.62
CA GLN A 216 42.15 88.19 0.02
C GLN A 216 41.00 87.99 -0.98
N VAL A 217 41.29 87.80 -2.27
CA VAL A 217 40.27 87.62 -3.30
C VAL A 217 39.95 86.14 -3.47
N CYS A 218 38.78 85.72 -3.02
CA CYS A 218 38.30 84.32 -3.11
C CYS A 218 37.08 84.17 -4.04
N GLU A 219 36.74 85.22 -4.78
CA GLU A 219 35.61 85.27 -5.71
C GLU A 219 36.08 85.66 -7.11
N VAL A 220 35.27 85.33 -8.12
CA VAL A 220 35.55 85.70 -9.51
C VAL A 220 35.32 87.20 -9.69
N SER A 221 36.38 87.96 -10.02
CA SER A 221 36.29 89.38 -10.38
C SER A 221 36.20 89.58 -11.90
N ALA A 222 35.24 90.39 -12.35
CA ALA A 222 34.93 90.61 -13.76
C ALA A 222 35.03 92.09 -14.14
N GLU A 223 36.18 92.71 -13.86
CA GLU A 223 36.42 94.13 -14.12
C GLU A 223 37.09 94.40 -15.48
N SER A 224 36.73 95.53 -16.11
CA SER A 224 37.40 96.07 -17.30
C SER A 224 37.56 95.05 -18.45
N GLN A 225 38.79 94.83 -18.94
CA GLN A 225 39.09 93.92 -20.05
C GLN A 225 38.81 92.44 -19.71
N VAL A 226 38.95 92.05 -18.44
CA VAL A 226 38.75 90.67 -17.97
C VAL A 226 37.30 90.22 -18.16
N ARG A 227 36.34 91.16 -18.14
CA ARG A 227 34.92 90.87 -18.36
C ARG A 227 34.65 90.25 -19.74
N TYR A 228 35.27 90.78 -20.80
CA TYR A 228 35.05 90.29 -22.17
C TYR A 228 35.71 88.92 -22.39
N GLU A 229 36.86 88.67 -21.76
CA GLU A 229 37.53 87.37 -21.78
C GLU A 229 36.72 86.31 -21.01
N LEU A 230 36.18 86.65 -19.83
CA LEU A 230 35.30 85.77 -19.06
C LEU A 230 34.00 85.44 -19.81
N GLU A 231 33.39 86.41 -20.48
CA GLU A 231 32.20 86.19 -21.32
C GLU A 231 32.49 85.19 -22.45
N THR A 232 33.62 85.37 -23.13
CA THR A 232 34.05 84.44 -24.20
C THR A 232 34.30 83.04 -23.65
N ARG A 233 34.96 82.93 -22.48
CA ARG A 233 35.18 81.65 -21.79
C ARG A 233 33.87 80.99 -21.35
N PHE A 234 32.92 81.77 -20.86
CA PHE A 234 31.60 81.29 -20.48
C PHE A 234 30.87 80.69 -21.68
N GLN A 235 30.82 81.40 -22.81
CA GLN A 235 30.17 80.91 -24.04
C GLN A 235 30.83 79.63 -24.57
N GLN A 236 32.16 79.54 -24.49
CA GLN A 236 32.91 78.32 -24.83
C GLN A 236 32.55 77.15 -23.89
N LEU A 237 32.54 77.38 -22.57
CA LEU A 237 32.17 76.37 -21.58
C LEU A 237 30.72 75.92 -21.72
N GLN A 238 29.80 76.85 -21.99
CA GLN A 238 28.39 76.57 -22.21
C GLN A 238 28.18 75.70 -23.46
N SER A 239 28.84 76.04 -24.57
CA SER A 239 28.78 75.26 -25.81
C SER A 239 29.35 73.84 -25.60
N ARG A 240 30.48 73.72 -24.88
CA ARG A 240 31.07 72.43 -24.55
C ARG A 240 30.19 71.59 -23.63
N LEU A 241 29.58 72.21 -22.60
CA LEU A 241 28.66 71.54 -21.70
C LEU A 241 27.45 71.00 -22.46
N ALA A 242 26.88 71.77 -23.38
CA ALA A 242 25.77 71.32 -24.22
C ALA A 242 26.14 70.09 -25.06
N ALA A 243 27.31 70.11 -25.69
CA ALA A 243 27.81 68.97 -26.49
C ALA A 243 28.03 67.71 -25.62
N VAL A 244 28.72 67.83 -24.49
CA VAL A 244 28.97 66.71 -23.56
C VAL A 244 27.67 66.16 -22.96
N THR A 245 26.71 67.04 -22.65
CA THR A 245 25.40 66.62 -22.13
C THR A 245 24.66 65.77 -23.15
N LEU A 246 24.63 66.20 -24.43
CA LEU A 246 23.98 65.46 -25.50
C LEU A 246 24.64 64.09 -25.72
N GLU A 247 25.98 64.05 -25.78
CA GLU A 247 26.74 62.81 -25.89
C GLU A 247 26.46 61.85 -24.72
N THR A 248 26.46 62.36 -23.48
CA THR A 248 26.16 61.57 -22.27
C THR A 248 24.75 60.99 -22.32
N GLU A 249 23.77 61.75 -22.80
CA GLU A 249 22.40 61.26 -22.97
C GLU A 249 22.29 60.14 -24.02
N GLU A 250 23.00 60.24 -25.14
CA GLU A 250 23.03 59.22 -26.18
C GLU A 250 23.70 57.92 -25.71
N ILE A 251 24.83 58.04 -25.01
CA ILE A 251 25.54 56.91 -24.39
C ILE A 251 24.63 56.28 -23.32
N SER A 252 23.98 57.07 -22.47
CA SER A 252 23.06 56.58 -21.43
C SER A 252 21.87 55.81 -22.00
N LYS A 253 21.28 56.27 -23.11
CA LYS A 253 20.18 55.56 -23.80
C LYS A 253 20.65 54.21 -24.33
N THR A 254 21.81 54.19 -24.99
CA THR A 254 22.42 52.96 -25.53
C THR A 254 22.74 51.97 -24.41
N LEU A 255 23.27 52.45 -23.29
CA LEU A 255 23.58 51.65 -22.12
C LEU A 255 22.32 51.01 -21.52
N LYS A 256 21.25 51.80 -21.33
CA LYS A 256 19.96 51.31 -20.81
C LYS A 256 19.32 50.27 -21.73
N ALA A 257 19.34 50.49 -23.04
CA ALA A 257 18.82 49.53 -24.01
C ALA A 257 19.61 48.22 -23.99
N THR A 258 20.95 48.31 -23.93
CA THR A 258 21.83 47.14 -23.83
C THR A 258 21.58 46.35 -22.55
N LEU A 259 21.46 47.04 -21.40
CA LEU A 259 21.13 46.41 -20.11
C LEU A 259 19.78 45.69 -20.15
N ALA A 260 18.76 46.32 -20.72
CA ALA A 260 17.44 45.70 -20.85
C ALA A 260 17.50 44.41 -21.69
N SER A 261 18.26 44.41 -22.79
CA SER A 261 18.48 43.23 -23.63
C SER A 261 19.22 42.11 -22.89
N LEU A 262 20.19 42.44 -22.03
CA LEU A 262 20.91 41.47 -21.21
C LEU A 262 19.97 40.82 -20.18
N LEU A 263 19.21 41.63 -19.44
CA LEU A 263 18.28 41.14 -18.42
C LEU A 263 17.18 40.24 -19.02
N ASP A 264 16.65 40.60 -20.19
CA ASP A 264 15.67 39.75 -20.90
C ASP A 264 16.26 38.40 -21.29
N THR A 265 17.50 38.40 -21.82
CA THR A 265 18.20 37.16 -22.19
C THR A 265 18.45 36.26 -20.97
N MET A 266 18.77 36.85 -19.82
CA MET A 266 19.01 36.14 -18.56
C MET A 266 17.72 35.57 -17.95
N CYS A 267 16.61 36.32 -18.03
CA CYS A 267 15.31 35.87 -17.50
C CYS A 267 14.68 34.73 -18.33
N ASN A 268 14.91 34.74 -19.65
CA ASN A 268 14.31 33.78 -20.59
C ASN A 268 15.19 32.52 -20.82
N GLY A 269 16.34 32.43 -20.16
CA GLY A 269 17.39 31.46 -20.46
C GLY A 269 17.07 30.00 -20.12
N ASP A 270 16.40 29.73 -18.99
CA ASP A 270 16.47 28.42 -18.34
C ASP A 270 15.12 27.82 -17.86
N SER A 271 13.97 28.46 -18.10
CA SER A 271 12.68 28.00 -17.55
C SER A 271 11.97 26.89 -18.34
N ASN A 272 12.52 26.45 -19.48
CA ASN A 272 11.93 25.39 -20.32
C ASN A 272 12.89 24.22 -20.54
N SER A 273 13.27 23.56 -19.46
CA SER A 273 13.56 22.13 -19.52
C SER A 273 13.00 21.46 -18.28
N ALA A 274 11.68 21.22 -18.28
CA ALA A 274 11.20 20.05 -17.57
C ALA A 274 11.88 18.84 -18.24
N PRO A 275 12.73 18.06 -17.55
CA PRO A 275 13.03 16.73 -18.07
C PRO A 275 11.71 15.98 -17.92
N ASP A 276 11.08 15.71 -19.06
CA ASP A 276 10.02 14.72 -19.14
C ASP A 276 10.54 13.47 -18.44
N VAL A 277 9.91 13.10 -17.33
CA VAL A 277 10.17 11.83 -16.64
C VAL A 277 9.55 10.73 -17.50
N THR A 278 10.18 10.47 -18.64
CA THR A 278 9.97 9.24 -19.40
C THR A 278 11.19 8.37 -19.16
N SER A 279 11.10 7.53 -18.13
CA SER A 279 11.98 6.39 -18.01
C SER A 279 11.74 5.48 -19.22
N SER A 280 12.64 5.49 -20.19
CA SER A 280 12.84 4.36 -21.10
C SER A 280 14.24 4.46 -21.68
N GLN A 281 15.07 3.51 -21.28
CA GLN A 281 16.39 3.25 -21.82
C GLN A 281 16.32 3.07 -23.34
N SER A 282 17.21 3.74 -24.06
CA SER A 282 17.78 3.16 -25.28
C SER A 282 19.22 3.63 -25.45
N HIS A 283 20.08 2.63 -25.52
CA HIS A 283 21.52 2.66 -25.75
C HIS A 283 21.85 3.23 -27.14
N ASP A 284 23.04 3.85 -27.22
CA ASP A 284 23.88 4.14 -28.39
C ASP A 284 23.33 4.93 -29.58
N THR A 285 23.92 6.10 -29.86
CA THR A 285 24.82 6.25 -31.03
C THR A 285 25.76 7.46 -30.92
N ILE A 286 26.92 7.25 -31.52
CA ILE A 286 28.14 8.04 -31.66
C ILE A 286 27.95 9.36 -32.45
N GLY A 287 28.70 10.38 -32.06
CA GLY A 287 29.30 11.34 -33.01
C GLY A 287 28.38 12.37 -33.67
N GLY A 288 27.92 13.36 -32.92
CA GLY A 288 27.36 14.58 -33.48
C GLY A 288 27.06 15.59 -32.38
N VAL A 289 27.61 16.80 -32.46
CA VAL A 289 27.15 17.92 -31.63
C VAL A 289 25.68 18.14 -32.00
N SER A 290 24.75 17.67 -31.16
CA SER A 290 23.34 17.82 -31.42
C SER A 290 23.02 19.31 -31.60
N ALA A 291 22.22 19.66 -32.60
CA ALA A 291 21.82 21.05 -32.91
C ALA A 291 21.43 21.92 -31.67
N PRO A 292 20.81 21.36 -30.60
CA PRO A 292 20.57 22.10 -29.36
C PRO A 292 21.84 22.61 -28.65
N LYS A 293 22.93 21.82 -28.65
CA LYS A 293 24.21 22.23 -28.02
C LYS A 293 24.86 23.39 -28.75
N LEU A 294 24.78 23.40 -30.08
CA LEU A 294 25.30 24.51 -30.90
C LEU A 294 24.46 25.78 -30.72
N ALA A 295 23.14 25.67 -30.60
CA ALA A 295 22.25 26.80 -30.34
C ALA A 295 22.49 27.44 -28.96
N ILE A 296 22.71 26.63 -27.92
CA ILE A 296 23.06 27.11 -26.57
C ILE A 296 24.42 27.80 -26.58
N ALA A 297 25.43 27.22 -27.25
CA ALA A 297 26.76 27.81 -27.37
C ALA A 297 26.70 29.16 -28.11
N LYS A 298 25.93 29.26 -29.19
CA LYS A 298 25.73 30.51 -29.94
C LYS A 298 25.01 31.57 -29.09
N ARG A 299 23.98 31.19 -28.32
CA ARG A 299 23.29 32.09 -27.39
C ARG A 299 24.24 32.63 -26.31
N ARG A 300 25.06 31.77 -25.71
CA ARG A 300 26.07 32.19 -24.72
C ARG A 300 27.12 33.13 -25.32
N ALA A 301 27.62 32.84 -26.52
CA ALA A 301 28.56 33.72 -27.20
C ALA A 301 27.96 35.12 -27.46
N ASN A 302 26.70 35.17 -27.91
CA ASN A 302 25.98 36.43 -28.13
C ASN A 302 25.75 37.21 -26.83
N GLN A 303 25.42 36.51 -25.74
CA GLN A 303 25.30 37.13 -24.41
C GLN A 303 26.65 37.73 -23.98
N GLN A 304 27.74 36.98 -24.11
CA GLN A 304 29.09 37.44 -23.73
C GLN A 304 29.54 38.67 -24.55
N GLU A 305 29.22 38.70 -25.83
CA GLU A 305 29.49 39.86 -26.69
C GLU A 305 28.67 41.08 -26.23
N THR A 306 27.40 40.88 -25.89
CA THR A 306 26.52 41.94 -25.37
C THR A 306 26.99 42.45 -24.00
N GLU A 307 27.47 41.57 -23.12
CA GLU A 307 28.08 41.93 -21.83
C GLU A 307 29.34 42.77 -22.04
N THR A 308 30.21 42.34 -22.97
CA THR A 308 31.44 43.07 -23.32
C THR A 308 31.11 44.48 -23.86
N TYR A 309 30.11 44.57 -24.73
CA TYR A 309 29.62 45.85 -25.23
C TYR A 309 29.07 46.73 -24.09
N TYR A 310 28.25 46.17 -23.19
CA TYR A 310 27.73 46.88 -22.03
C TYR A 310 28.83 47.47 -21.15
N PHE A 311 29.89 46.69 -20.83
CA PHE A 311 31.02 47.19 -20.05
C PHE A 311 31.82 48.27 -20.79
N THR A 312 31.98 48.12 -22.11
CA THR A 312 32.68 49.12 -22.94
C THR A 312 31.93 50.46 -22.90
N VAL A 313 30.62 50.44 -23.15
CA VAL A 313 29.79 51.66 -23.11
C VAL A 313 29.69 52.23 -21.69
N SER A 314 29.65 51.39 -20.66
CA SER A 314 29.64 51.84 -19.26
C SER A 314 30.88 52.63 -18.89
N SER A 315 32.04 52.32 -19.49
CA SER A 315 33.30 53.00 -19.21
C SER A 315 33.39 54.41 -19.80
N TRP A 316 32.45 54.80 -20.67
CA TRP A 316 32.42 56.12 -21.29
C TRP A 316 31.64 57.15 -20.46
N ILE A 317 30.99 56.71 -19.38
CA ILE A 317 30.29 57.53 -18.38
C ILE A 317 31.17 57.62 -17.12
#